data_AF-A0A9D1QT55-F1
#
_entry.id   AF-A0A9D1QT55-F1
#
_cell.length_a   1.000
_cell.length_b   1.000
_cell.length_c   1.000
_cell.angle_alpha   90.00
_cell.angle_beta   90.00
_cell.angle_gamma   90.00
#
_symmetry.space_group_name_H-M   'P 1'
#
loop_
_entity.id
_entity.type
_entity.pdbx_description
1 polymer ?
#
loop_
_entity_poly.entity_id
_entity_poly.type
_entity_poly.pdbx_seq_one_letter_code
_entity_poly.pdbx_strand_id
1 'polypeptide(L)' 'MEMRERVEWTLAHLGDDPYVLARRAGVPVRVVTDLIWGHIQIDDLRLADAERLARLCRQQSQQP' A
#
# COMPACT_ATOMS: atom_id res chain seq x y z
N MET A 1 -9.54 2.82 11.86
CA MET A 1 -9.18 2.21 10.57
C MET A 1 -8.09 1.19 10.83
N GLU A 2 -8.42 -0.07 10.61
CA GLU A 2 -7.53 -1.24 10.69
C GLU A 2 -6.40 -1.12 9.65
N MET A 3 -5.29 -1.84 9.84
CA MET A 3 -4.14 -1.79 8.91
C MET A 3 -4.52 -2.25 7.51
N ARG A 4 -5.35 -3.29 7.41
CA ARG A 4 -5.90 -3.79 6.14
C ARG A 4 -6.66 -2.71 5.38
N GLU A 5 -7.61 -2.05 6.03
CA GLU A 5 -8.38 -0.95 5.44
C GLU A 5 -7.48 0.19 4.92
N ARG A 6 -6.40 0.51 5.65
CA ARG A 6 -5.43 1.55 5.21
C ARG A 6 -4.63 1.13 3.99
N VAL A 7 -4.28 -0.15 3.87
CA VAL A 7 -3.61 -0.70 2.69
C VAL A 7 -4.58 -0.76 1.50
N GLU A 8 -5.81 -1.24 1.70
CA GLU A 8 -6.87 -1.24 0.67
C GLU A 8 -7.14 0.17 0.16
N TRP A 9 -7.29 1.15 1.05
CA TRP A 9 -7.44 2.56 0.68
C TRP A 9 -6.27 3.07 -0.14
N THR A 10 -5.04 2.77 0.30
CA THR A 10 -3.79 3.18 -0.38
C THR A 10 -3.72 2.63 -1.79
N LEU A 11 -4.05 1.35 -1.98
CA LEU A 11 -4.09 0.73 -3.31
C LEU A 11 -5.20 1.34 -4.18
N ALA A 12 -6.37 1.63 -3.62
CA ALA A 12 -7.49 2.20 -4.37
C ALA A 12 -7.29 3.67 -4.78
N HIS A 13 -6.58 4.48 -3.99
CA HIS A 13 -6.47 5.94 -4.20
C HIS A 13 -5.07 6.38 -4.70
N LEU A 14 -4.05 5.55 -4.54
CA LEU A 14 -2.68 5.83 -4.95
C LEU A 14 -2.12 4.78 -5.93
N GLY A 15 -2.91 3.74 -6.24
CA GLY A 15 -2.50 2.62 -7.08
C GLY A 15 -2.55 2.84 -8.59
N ASP A 16 -2.77 4.07 -9.07
CA ASP A 16 -2.78 4.36 -10.51
C ASP A 16 -1.44 4.03 -11.19
N ASP A 17 -0.33 4.11 -10.45
CA ASP A 17 0.99 3.65 -10.90
C ASP A 17 1.69 2.84 -9.78
N PRO A 18 1.86 1.51 -9.96
CA PRO A 18 2.52 0.66 -8.98
C PRO A 18 3.99 1.04 -8.72
N TYR A 19 4.68 1.64 -9.69
CA TYR A 19 6.07 2.10 -9.52
C TYR A 19 6.13 3.33 -8.62
N VAL A 20 5.21 4.29 -8.81
CA VAL A 20 5.11 5.47 -7.96
C VAL A 20 4.71 5.07 -6.54
N LEU A 21 3.74 4.17 -6.41
CA LEU A 21 3.28 3.70 -5.11
C LEU A 21 4.40 2.98 -4.33
N ALA A 22 5.08 2.04 -4.99
CA ALA A 22 6.22 1.33 -4.42
C ALA A 22 7.34 2.28 -3.97
N ARG A 23 7.67 3.28 -4.81
CA ARG A 23 8.66 4.30 -4.48
C ARG A 23 8.25 5.13 -3.26
N ARG A 24 6.99 5.56 -3.17
CA ARG A 24 6.48 6.37 -2.05
C ARG A 24 6.43 5.59 -0.75
N ALA A 25 5.98 4.34 -0.79
CA ALA A 25 5.89 3.48 0.39
C ALA A 25 7.26 2.92 0.81
N GLY A 26 8.27 2.93 -0.08
CA GLY A 26 9.54 2.28 0.18
C GLY A 26 9.41 0.75 0.25
N VAL A 27 8.53 0.18 -0.57
CA VAL A 27 8.32 -1.26 -0.71
C VAL A 27 8.74 -1.71 -2.11
N PRO A 28 9.12 -2.99 -2.31
CA PRO A 28 9.44 -3.48 -3.65
C PRO A 28 8.25 -3.36 -4.60
N VAL A 29 8.49 -2.94 -5.85
CA VAL A 29 7.46 -2.89 -6.91
C VAL A 29 6.69 -4.20 -7.03
N ARG A 30 7.41 -5.32 -6.93
CA ARG A 30 6.82 -6.66 -7.02
C ARG A 30 5.73 -6.89 -5.97
N VAL A 31 5.93 -6.41 -4.74
CA VAL A 31 4.94 -6.56 -3.66
C VAL A 31 3.66 -5.80 -4.01
N VAL A 32 3.78 -4.59 -4.55
CA VAL A 32 2.64 -3.77 -4.96
C VAL A 32 1.91 -4.40 -6.16
N THR A 33 2.64 -4.85 -7.18
CA THR A 33 2.03 -5.50 -8.34
C THR A 33 1.37 -6.82 -8.00
N ASP A 34 1.98 -7.62 -7.12
CA ASP A 34 1.42 -8.89 -6.65
C ASP A 34 0.13 -8.68 -5.84
N LEU A 35 0.02 -7.59 -5.06
CA LEU A 35 -1.23 -7.19 -4.42
C LEU A 35 -2.30 -6.74 -5.42
N ILE A 36 -1.94 -5.86 -6.37
CA ILE A 36 -2.88 -5.31 -7.36
C ILE A 36 -3.44 -6.41 -8.27
N TRP A 37 -2.60 -7.35 -8.68
CA TRP A 37 -2.99 -8.47 -9.53
C TRP A 37 -3.54 -9.67 -8.75
N GLY A 38 -3.63 -9.57 -7.42
CA GLY A 38 -4.21 -10.62 -6.58
C GLY A 38 -3.37 -11.89 -6.47
N HIS A 39 -2.05 -11.82 -6.75
CA HIS A 39 -1.12 -12.93 -6.52
C HIS A 39 -0.85 -13.17 -5.03
N ILE A 40 -0.98 -12.13 -4.19
CA ILE A 40 -0.87 -12.22 -2.73
C ILE A 40 -2.01 -11.43 -2.09
N GLN A 41 -2.48 -11.87 -0.92
CA GLN A 41 -3.44 -11.10 -0.13
C GLN A 41 -2.71 -10.13 0.81
N ILE A 42 -3.42 -9.12 1.29
CA ILE A 42 -2.88 -8.16 2.27
C ILE A 42 -2.45 -8.88 3.56
N ASP A 43 -3.19 -9.91 3.95
CA ASP A 43 -2.90 -10.72 5.13
C ASP A 43 -1.61 -11.56 4.98
N ASP A 44 -1.13 -11.76 3.75
CA ASP A 44 0.14 -12.45 3.43
C ASP A 44 1.34 -11.49 3.41
N LEU A 45 1.12 -10.18 3.56
CA LEU A 45 2.20 -9.22 3.57
C LEU A 45 3.09 -9.39 4.80
N ARG A 46 4.39 -9.16 4.59
CA ARG A 46 5.28 -8.91 5.71
C ARG A 46 4.77 -7.68 6.46
N LEU A 47 4.73 -7.77 7.78
CA LEU A 47 4.27 -6.68 8.65
C LEU A 47 4.90 -5.32 8.29
N ALA A 48 6.21 -5.30 8.04
CA ALA A 48 6.93 -4.08 7.67
C ALA A 48 6.45 -3.46 6.35
N ASP A 49 6.08 -4.27 5.36
CA ASP A 49 5.58 -3.80 4.06
C ASP A 49 4.13 -3.30 4.19
N ALA A 50 3.30 -4.01 4.97
CA ALA A 50 1.93 -3.59 5.30
C ALA A 50 1.93 -2.23 6.05
N GLU A 51 2.81 -2.06 7.05
CA GLU A 51 2.96 -0.80 7.77
C GLU A 51 3.39 0.36 6.86
N ARG A 52 4.35 0.11 5.96
CA ARG A 52 4.84 1.09 5.00
C ARG A 52 3.73 1.56 4.05
N LEU A 53 2.97 0.63 3.49
CA LEU A 53 1.81 0.94 2.66
C LEU A 53 0.74 1.71 3.45
N ALA A 54 0.38 1.24 4.65
CA ALA A 54 -0.61 1.89 5.50
C ALA A 54 -0.22 3.31 5.94
N ARG A 55 1.07 3.63 6.04
CA ARG A 55 1.54 5.00 6.37
C ARG A 55 1.17 6.03 5.31
N LEU A 56 1.13 5.67 4.03
CA LEU A 56 0.77 6.60 2.95
C LEU A 56 -0.65 7.13 3.09
N CYS A 57 -1.60 6.26 3.47
CA CYS A 57 -2.96 6.67 3.81
C CYS A 57 -2.99 7.75 4.90
N ARG A 58 -2.16 7.64 5.96
CA ARG A 58 -2.10 8.66 7.03
C ARG A 58 -1.53 9.99 6.58
N GLN A 59 -0.57 9.99 5.66
CA GLN A 59 0.09 11.22 5.19
C GLN A 59 -0.85 12.09 4.35
N GLN A 60 -1.78 11.50 3.60
CA GLN A 60 -2.78 12.28 2.85
C GLN A 60 -3.96 12.76 3.69
N SER A 61 -4.35 12.04 4.76
CA SER A 61 -5.37 12.54 5.70
C SER A 61 -4.94 13.77 6.51
N GLN A 62 -3.69 14.23 6.37
CA GLN A 62 -3.13 15.40 7.02
C GLN A 62 -2.78 16.54 6.05
N GLN A 63 -3.09 16.42 4.76
CA GLN A 63 -2.99 17.56 3.84
C GLN A 63 -4.29 18.38 3.91
N PRO A 64 -4.22 19.69 4.22
CA PRO A 64 -5.38 20.58 4.31
C PRO A 64 -6.06 20.84 2.97
#